data_AF-A0A418VE24-F1
#
_entry.id   AF-A0A418VE24-F1
#
_cell.length_a   1.000
_cell.length_b   1.000
_cell.length_c   1.000
_cell.angle_alpha   90.00
_cell.angle_beta   90.00
_cell.angle_gamma   90.00
#
_symmetry.space_group_name_H-M   'P 1'
#
loop_
_entity.id
_entity.type
_entity.pdbx_description
1 polymer ?
#
loop_
_entity_poly.entity_id
_entity_poly.type
_entity_poly.pdbx_seq_one_letter_code
_entity_poly.pdbx_strand_id
1 'polypeptide(L)'
;MCKLNAEAIARARQLYEQTDVPLTSVATQFEISRHTLSRLALREGWTPRASRPRVSPRPRPPGRQPRGYAPEMLAELRRRYVDTDEPVARIADQIGVHRDTVELLARKQGWPLRKDRPPRELPVTMQMSADAAATLQQARAADIGVAAALPAPAPLSEPAAVAPEPDPGDSPLGPAPDSALLALRLELAVEQQLRKVETLHEDATLGGSRAAEAERIARTLAALTQTLFKVRQLRDPERALTAADDEMPADAELFRSELARRIEAFVRGRDDGRLSAGVQPADAGDAGA
;
A
#
# COMPACT_ATOMS: atom_id res chain seq x y z
N MET A 1 3.99 53.07 -20.33
CA MET A 1 4.12 53.30 -18.87
C MET A 1 3.23 54.48 -18.50
N CYS A 2 2.21 54.30 -17.65
CA CYS A 2 1.39 55.42 -17.19
C CYS A 2 2.28 56.34 -16.34
N LYS A 3 2.48 57.59 -16.79
CA LYS A 3 3.18 58.60 -16.00
C LYS A 3 2.18 59.17 -15.00
N LEU A 4 2.24 58.70 -13.75
CA LEU A 4 1.54 59.36 -12.66
C LEU A 4 2.22 60.71 -12.40
N ASN A 5 1.43 61.77 -12.28
CA ASN A 5 1.94 63.09 -11.88
C ASN A 5 2.51 63.03 -10.46
N ALA A 6 3.48 63.90 -10.15
CA ALA A 6 4.14 63.93 -8.83
C ALA A 6 3.13 64.10 -7.68
N GLU A 7 2.07 64.89 -7.88
CA GLU A 7 0.99 65.03 -6.90
C GLU A 7 0.21 63.73 -6.67
N ALA A 8 -0.03 62.95 -7.73
CA ALA A 8 -0.72 61.66 -7.62
C ALA A 8 0.14 60.67 -6.83
N ILE A 9 1.46 60.69 -7.02
CA ILE A 9 2.41 59.87 -6.25
C ILE A 9 2.39 60.28 -4.77
N ALA A 10 2.38 61.58 -4.45
CA ALA A 10 2.31 62.07 -3.07
C ALA A 10 1.00 61.67 -2.38
N ARG A 11 -0.15 61.80 -3.06
CA ARG A 11 -1.45 61.36 -2.51
C ARG A 11 -1.52 59.84 -2.35
N ALA A 12 -0.99 59.09 -3.32
CA ALA A 12 -0.91 57.64 -3.23
C ALA A 12 -0.01 57.20 -2.07
N ARG A 13 1.10 57.90 -1.82
CA ARG A 13 1.96 57.68 -0.65
C ARG A 13 1.20 57.92 0.65
N GLN A 14 0.50 59.06 0.75
CA GLN A 14 -0.28 59.39 1.94
C GLN A 14 -1.33 58.33 2.26
N LEU A 15 -2.11 57.90 1.26
CA LEU A 15 -3.08 56.80 1.42
C LEU A 15 -2.39 55.47 1.72
N TYR A 16 -1.24 55.22 1.09
CA TYR A 16 -0.45 54.03 1.35
C TYR A 16 0.08 53.99 2.77
N GLU A 17 0.48 55.14 3.33
CA GLU A 17 1.15 55.30 4.63
C GLU A 17 0.22 55.45 5.81
N GLN A 18 -0.80 56.30 5.69
CA GLN A 18 -1.63 56.76 6.79
C GLN A 18 -2.96 56.02 6.91
N THR A 19 -3.38 55.26 5.88
CA THR A 19 -4.69 54.59 5.87
C THR A 19 -4.58 53.07 5.74
N ASP A 20 -5.44 52.34 6.47
CA ASP A 20 -5.58 50.88 6.38
C ASP A 20 -6.42 50.42 5.18
N VAL A 21 -6.65 51.30 4.20
CA VAL A 21 -7.40 51.00 2.97
C VAL A 21 -6.67 49.90 2.17
N PRO A 22 -7.40 48.89 1.64
CA PRO A 22 -6.81 47.84 0.82
C PRO A 22 -6.04 48.40 -0.37
N LEU A 23 -4.87 47.81 -0.69
CA LEU A 23 -4.04 48.23 -1.83
C LEU A 23 -4.79 48.18 -3.16
N THR A 24 -5.77 47.29 -3.29
CA THR A 24 -6.63 47.21 -4.47
C THR A 24 -7.45 48.50 -4.63
N SER A 25 -8.10 48.97 -3.57
CA SER A 25 -8.90 50.19 -3.60
C SER A 25 -8.04 51.44 -3.87
N VAL A 26 -6.87 51.54 -3.23
CA VAL A 26 -5.92 52.63 -3.52
C VAL A 26 -5.46 52.57 -4.97
N ALA A 27 -5.12 51.39 -5.50
CA ALA A 27 -4.67 51.26 -6.88
C ALA A 27 -5.78 51.61 -7.89
N THR A 28 -7.03 51.19 -7.63
CA THR A 28 -8.20 51.56 -8.44
C THR A 28 -8.44 53.06 -8.45
N GLN A 29 -8.26 53.76 -7.33
CA GLN A 29 -8.43 55.22 -7.24
C GLN A 29 -7.46 56.00 -8.15
N PHE A 30 -6.28 55.45 -8.42
CA PHE A 30 -5.29 56.06 -9.32
C PHE A 30 -5.23 55.36 -10.70
N GLU A 31 -6.22 54.53 -11.03
CA GLU A 31 -6.32 53.80 -12.30
C GLU A 31 -5.05 52.98 -12.65
N ILE A 32 -4.40 52.41 -11.63
CA ILE A 32 -3.21 51.58 -11.80
C ILE A 32 -3.42 50.17 -11.26
N SER A 33 -2.62 49.23 -11.74
CA SER A 33 -2.62 47.89 -11.17
C SER A 33 -2.03 47.90 -9.75
N ARG A 34 -2.54 47.03 -8.87
CA ARG A 34 -1.98 46.79 -7.53
C ARG A 34 -0.47 46.52 -7.58
N HIS A 35 -0.03 45.77 -8.60
CA HIS A 35 1.37 45.41 -8.77
C HIS A 35 2.23 46.63 -9.15
N THR A 36 1.70 47.53 -9.99
CA THR A 36 2.34 48.81 -10.32
C THR A 36 2.50 49.69 -9.08
N LEU A 37 1.44 49.83 -8.27
CA LEU A 37 1.50 50.58 -7.01
C LEU A 37 2.54 49.98 -6.04
N SER A 38 2.63 48.64 -5.97
CA SER A 38 3.60 47.96 -5.11
C SER A 38 5.04 48.19 -5.57
N ARG A 39 5.30 48.14 -6.89
CA ARG A 39 6.61 48.47 -7.46
C ARG A 39 6.98 49.94 -7.25
N LEU A 40 6.01 50.84 -7.40
CA LEU A 40 6.20 52.26 -7.13
C LEU A 40 6.59 52.49 -5.66
N ALA A 41 5.88 51.88 -4.72
CA ALA A 41 6.19 51.96 -3.30
C ALA A 41 7.62 51.49 -2.97
N LEU A 42 8.07 50.39 -3.59
CA LEU A 42 9.44 49.88 -3.43
C LEU A 42 10.48 50.84 -4.02
N ARG A 43 10.23 51.35 -5.23
CA ARG A 43 11.16 52.26 -5.92
C ARG A 43 11.32 53.59 -5.18
N GLU A 44 10.23 54.12 -4.65
CA GLU A 44 10.19 55.40 -3.92
C GLU A 44 10.52 55.24 -2.42
N GLY A 45 10.89 54.03 -1.96
CA GLY A 45 11.31 53.78 -0.59
C GLY A 45 10.22 53.95 0.48
N TRP A 46 8.95 53.72 0.14
CA TRP A 46 7.85 53.85 1.08
C TRP A 46 7.92 52.77 2.16
N THR A 47 7.55 53.09 3.40
CA THR A 47 7.60 52.13 4.52
C THR A 47 6.67 50.95 4.26
N PRO A 48 7.14 49.68 4.29
CA PRO A 48 6.29 48.52 4.04
C PRO A 48 5.11 48.46 5.00
N ARG A 49 3.90 48.23 4.49
CA ARG A 49 2.68 48.08 5.32
C ARG A 49 2.78 46.96 6.36
N ALA A 50 3.64 45.96 6.14
CA ALA A 50 3.87 44.88 7.11
C ALA A 50 4.59 45.36 8.38
N SER A 51 5.40 46.42 8.27
CA SER A 51 6.22 46.94 9.37
C SER A 51 5.51 48.01 10.19
N ARG A 52 4.29 48.39 9.82
CA ARG A 52 3.57 49.48 10.52
C ARG A 52 2.74 48.95 11.68
N PRO A 53 2.64 49.71 12.78
CA PRO A 53 1.63 49.46 13.81
C PRO A 53 0.26 49.60 13.15
N ARG A 54 -0.54 48.53 13.18
CA ARG A 54 -1.86 48.53 12.56
C ARG A 54 -2.76 49.49 13.32
N VAL A 55 -3.38 50.43 12.61
CA VAL A 55 -4.28 51.43 13.19
C VAL A 55 -5.60 50.77 13.61
N SER A 56 -6.00 49.73 12.89
CA SER A 56 -7.19 48.94 13.20
C SER A 56 -6.85 47.46 13.46
N PRO A 57 -7.46 46.82 14.48
CA PRO A 57 -7.40 45.38 14.60
C PRO A 57 -8.04 44.78 13.35
N ARG A 58 -7.25 44.03 12.56
CA ARG A 58 -7.78 43.33 11.39
C ARG A 58 -8.99 42.52 11.88
N PRO A 59 -10.19 42.71 11.31
CA PRO A 59 -11.30 41.83 11.65
C PRO A 59 -10.77 40.41 11.42
N ARG A 60 -10.73 39.62 12.50
CA ARG A 60 -10.32 38.22 12.36
C ARG A 60 -11.22 37.67 11.26
N PRO A 61 -10.65 37.18 10.13
CA PRO A 61 -11.48 36.56 9.11
C PRO A 61 -12.38 35.59 9.86
N PRO A 62 -13.72 35.58 9.62
CA PRO A 62 -14.68 34.84 10.43
C PRO A 62 -14.07 33.48 10.65
N GLY A 63 -13.56 33.26 11.87
CA GLY A 63 -12.68 32.14 12.13
C GLY A 63 -13.50 30.96 11.70
N ARG A 64 -13.04 30.20 10.68
CA ARG A 64 -13.82 29.10 10.08
C ARG A 64 -14.49 28.42 11.24
N GLN A 65 -15.80 28.63 11.39
CA GLN A 65 -16.45 28.14 12.60
C GLN A 65 -16.13 26.65 12.58
N PRO A 66 -15.53 26.10 13.64
CA PRO A 66 -15.24 24.68 13.67
C PRO A 66 -16.59 24.05 13.36
N ARG A 67 -16.73 23.43 12.19
CA ARG A 67 -17.99 22.84 11.76
C ARG A 67 -18.32 21.85 12.86
N GLY A 68 -19.20 22.26 13.77
CA GLY A 68 -19.54 21.49 14.95
C GLY A 68 -20.16 20.23 14.40
N TYR A 69 -19.50 19.11 14.64
CA TYR A 69 -20.07 17.82 14.26
C TYR A 69 -21.31 17.62 15.10
N ALA A 70 -22.44 17.34 14.43
CA ALA A 70 -23.68 17.03 15.13
C ALA A 70 -23.42 15.90 16.14
N PRO A 71 -23.95 15.98 17.37
CA PRO A 71 -23.66 14.99 18.41
C PRO A 71 -24.09 13.58 18.00
N GLU A 72 -25.18 13.46 17.23
CA GLU A 72 -25.66 12.20 16.65
C GLU A 72 -24.63 11.56 15.71
N MET A 73 -24.00 12.38 14.85
CA MET A 73 -22.95 11.90 13.96
C MET A 73 -21.73 11.41 14.74
N LEU A 74 -21.34 12.13 15.81
CA LEU A 74 -20.21 11.70 16.65
C LEU A 74 -20.50 10.38 17.37
N ALA A 75 -21.75 10.15 17.78
CA ALA A 75 -22.16 8.89 18.40
C ALA A 75 -22.07 7.72 17.40
N GLU A 76 -22.57 7.89 16.18
CA GLU A 76 -22.48 6.86 15.14
C GLU A 76 -21.03 6.63 14.68
N LEU A 77 -20.24 7.70 14.55
CA LEU A 77 -18.80 7.62 14.27
C LEU A 77 -18.08 6.81 15.34
N ARG A 78 -18.38 7.05 16.64
CA ARG A 78 -17.80 6.32 17.76
C ARG A 78 -18.15 4.84 17.71
N ARG A 79 -19.44 4.52 17.54
CA ARG A 79 -19.95 3.15 17.47
C ARG A 79 -19.24 2.37 16.36
N ARG A 80 -19.14 2.92 15.15
CA ARG A 80 -18.46 2.25 14.03
C ARG A 80 -16.95 2.16 14.22
N TYR A 81 -16.33 3.22 14.74
CA TYR A 81 -14.89 3.24 14.95
C TYR A 81 -14.45 2.21 15.99
N VAL A 82 -15.21 2.09 17.08
CA VAL A 82 -14.93 1.19 18.21
C VAL A 82 -15.51 -0.19 17.95
N ASP A 83 -16.78 -0.34 17.64
CA ASP A 83 -17.41 -1.66 17.67
C ASP A 83 -17.15 -2.47 16.41
N THR A 84 -16.90 -1.80 15.27
CA THR A 84 -16.70 -2.43 13.96
C THR A 84 -15.22 -2.42 13.54
N ASP A 85 -14.80 -3.41 12.75
CA ASP A 85 -13.45 -3.47 12.16
C ASP A 85 -13.36 -2.86 10.75
N GLU A 86 -14.41 -2.15 10.31
CA GLU A 86 -14.44 -1.43 9.03
C GLU A 86 -13.25 -0.47 8.90
N PRO A 87 -12.57 -0.37 7.74
CA PRO A 87 -11.43 0.53 7.59
C PRO A 87 -11.87 1.99 7.80
N VAL A 88 -11.03 2.78 8.48
CA VAL A 88 -11.34 4.18 8.84
C VAL A 88 -11.71 5.01 7.61
N ALA A 89 -11.09 4.75 6.45
CA ALA A 89 -11.43 5.38 5.19
C ALA A 89 -12.91 5.17 4.80
N ARG A 90 -13.43 3.94 4.90
CA ARG A 90 -14.82 3.63 4.58
C ARG A 90 -15.80 4.28 5.54
N ILE A 91 -15.47 4.32 6.84
CA ILE A 91 -16.27 5.02 7.85
C ILE A 91 -16.33 6.52 7.53
N ALA A 92 -15.18 7.10 7.16
CA ALA A 92 -15.03 8.50 6.83
C ALA A 92 -15.84 8.87 5.56
N ASP A 93 -15.77 8.04 4.52
CA ASP A 93 -16.52 8.23 3.27
C ASP A 93 -18.04 8.19 3.49
N GLN A 94 -18.53 7.25 4.30
CA GLN A 94 -19.97 7.13 4.58
C GLN A 94 -20.53 8.31 5.39
N ILE A 95 -19.69 8.96 6.19
CA ILE A 95 -20.09 10.11 7.03
C ILE A 95 -19.77 11.45 6.32
N GLY A 96 -19.05 11.42 5.20
CA GLY A 96 -18.67 12.61 4.44
C GLY A 96 -17.59 13.45 5.14
N VAL A 97 -16.70 12.79 5.89
CA VAL A 97 -15.62 13.45 6.65
C VAL A 97 -14.28 12.90 6.16
N HIS A 98 -13.22 13.71 6.19
CA HIS A 98 -11.89 13.23 5.82
C HIS A 98 -11.34 12.24 6.85
N ARG A 99 -10.61 11.20 6.41
CA ARG A 99 -10.01 10.18 7.28
C ARG A 99 -9.25 10.77 8.48
N ASP A 100 -8.36 11.72 8.23
CA ASP A 100 -7.54 12.35 9.28
C ASP A 100 -8.40 13.05 10.33
N THR A 101 -9.58 13.51 9.94
CA THR A 101 -10.50 14.18 10.86
C THR A 101 -11.14 13.17 11.82
N VAL A 102 -11.41 11.94 11.36
CA VAL A 102 -11.88 10.85 12.22
C VAL A 102 -10.79 10.48 13.24
N GLU A 103 -9.53 10.35 12.80
CA GLU A 103 -8.41 10.06 13.71
C GLU A 103 -8.18 11.21 14.72
N LEU A 104 -8.28 12.46 14.29
CA LEU A 104 -8.20 13.63 15.16
C LEU A 104 -9.35 13.66 16.18
N LEU A 105 -10.57 13.34 15.75
CA LEU A 105 -11.74 13.23 16.63
C LEU A 105 -11.57 12.11 17.65
N ALA A 106 -11.09 10.94 17.24
CA ALA A 106 -10.79 9.83 18.12
C ALA A 106 -9.77 10.24 19.21
N ARG A 107 -8.68 10.92 18.84
CA ARG A 107 -7.69 11.44 19.82
C ARG A 107 -8.30 12.49 20.74
N LYS A 108 -9.05 13.45 20.19
CA LYS A 108 -9.67 14.53 20.95
C LYS A 108 -10.70 14.02 21.96
N GLN A 109 -11.42 12.95 21.62
CA GLN A 109 -12.45 12.33 22.45
C GLN A 109 -11.94 11.15 23.30
N GLY A 110 -10.65 10.83 23.25
CA GLY A 110 -10.05 9.75 24.03
C GLY A 110 -10.51 8.35 23.63
N TRP A 111 -10.85 8.12 22.36
CA TRP A 111 -11.21 6.79 21.87
C TRP A 111 -9.97 5.92 21.74
N PRO A 112 -10.05 4.60 22.01
CA PRO A 112 -8.91 3.71 21.86
C PRO A 112 -8.48 3.70 20.39
N LEU A 113 -7.23 4.06 20.12
CA LEU A 113 -6.72 4.03 18.76
C LEU A 113 -6.65 2.57 18.29
N ARG A 114 -7.02 2.33 17.04
CA ARG A 114 -7.02 0.97 16.48
C ARG A 114 -5.66 0.27 16.48
N LYS A 115 -4.56 1.02 16.52
CA LYS A 115 -3.20 0.48 16.68
C LYS A 115 -2.93 -0.11 18.07
N ASP A 116 -3.64 0.38 19.09
CA ASP A 116 -3.46 0.00 20.50
C ASP A 116 -4.54 -1.01 20.94
N ARG A 117 -5.44 -1.39 20.02
CA ARG A 117 -6.44 -2.43 20.26
C ARG A 117 -5.72 -3.79 20.27
N PRO A 118 -5.92 -4.62 21.32
CA PRO A 118 -5.44 -6.00 21.28
C PRO A 118 -6.01 -6.68 20.03
N PRO A 119 -5.25 -7.54 19.33
CA PRO A 119 -5.76 -8.27 18.17
C PRO A 119 -7.08 -8.92 18.57
N ARG A 120 -8.20 -8.42 18.02
CA ARG A 120 -9.49 -9.05 18.29
C ARG A 120 -9.39 -10.45 17.72
N GLU A 121 -9.83 -11.39 18.54
CA GLU A 121 -9.98 -12.79 18.23
C GLU A 121 -10.25 -12.99 16.74
N LEU A 122 -9.30 -13.67 16.09
CA LEU A 122 -9.39 -14.06 14.68
C LEU A 122 -10.81 -14.54 14.41
N PRO A 123 -11.42 -14.21 13.24
CA PRO A 123 -12.77 -14.66 12.92
C PRO A 123 -12.88 -16.15 13.23
N VAL A 124 -13.99 -16.59 13.85
CA VAL A 124 -14.19 -17.96 14.36
C VAL A 124 -13.73 -19.03 13.36
N THR A 125 -13.86 -18.77 12.07
CA THR A 125 -13.36 -19.63 10.99
C THR A 125 -11.83 -19.82 10.99
N MET A 126 -11.06 -18.77 11.25
CA MET A 126 -9.61 -18.83 11.43
C MET A 126 -9.21 -19.47 12.76
N GLN A 127 -9.97 -19.23 13.85
CA GLN A 127 -9.76 -19.95 15.11
C GLN A 127 -9.96 -21.46 14.93
N MET A 128 -11.07 -21.87 14.30
CA MET A 128 -11.32 -23.27 13.96
C MET A 128 -10.22 -23.88 13.09
N SER A 129 -9.65 -23.11 12.15
CA SER A 129 -8.53 -23.59 11.33
C SER A 129 -7.23 -23.76 12.12
N ALA A 130 -6.98 -22.89 13.10
CA ALA A 130 -5.83 -22.97 13.98
C ALA A 130 -5.97 -24.14 14.97
N ASP A 131 -7.17 -24.34 15.53
CA ASP A 131 -7.49 -25.46 16.42
C ASP A 131 -7.41 -26.80 15.67
N ALA A 132 -7.92 -26.86 14.44
CA ALA A 132 -7.78 -28.03 13.58
C ALA A 132 -6.31 -28.32 13.24
N ALA A 133 -5.51 -27.28 12.94
CA ALA A 133 -4.08 -27.43 12.69
C ALA A 133 -3.31 -27.91 13.93
N ALA A 134 -3.64 -27.38 15.12
CA ALA A 134 -3.06 -27.82 16.38
C ALA A 134 -3.43 -29.29 16.69
N THR A 135 -4.67 -29.68 16.44
CA THR A 135 -5.14 -31.07 16.61
C THR A 135 -4.37 -32.01 15.68
N LEU A 136 -4.16 -31.62 14.42
CA LEU A 136 -3.37 -32.42 13.46
C LEU A 136 -1.89 -32.53 13.86
N GLN A 137 -1.30 -31.48 14.44
CA GLN A 137 0.07 -31.53 14.96
C GLN A 137 0.18 -32.46 16.17
N GLN A 138 -0.80 -32.47 17.06
CA GLN A 138 -0.87 -33.38 18.21
C GLN A 138 -0.99 -34.85 17.76
N ALA A 139 -1.84 -35.13 16.76
CA ALA A 139 -1.96 -36.48 16.20
C ALA A 139 -0.63 -36.96 15.58
N ARG A 140 0.06 -36.09 14.83
CA ARG A 140 1.39 -36.39 14.26
C ARG A 140 2.45 -36.66 15.32
N ALA A 141 2.43 -35.93 16.44
CA ALA A 141 3.36 -36.14 17.54
C ALA A 141 3.08 -37.46 18.29
N ALA A 142 1.81 -37.88 18.38
CA ALA A 142 1.43 -39.14 19.00
C ALA A 142 1.88 -40.36 18.16
N ASP A 143 1.78 -40.30 16.84
CA ASP A 143 2.24 -41.38 15.95
C ASP A 143 3.77 -41.58 16.01
N ILE A 144 4.54 -40.51 16.19
CA ILE A 144 6.00 -40.59 16.37
C ILE A 144 6.37 -41.23 17.73
N GLY A 145 5.50 -41.11 18.74
CA GLY A 145 5.71 -41.68 20.07
C GLY A 145 5.46 -43.19 20.16
N VAL A 146 4.63 -43.77 19.29
CA VAL A 146 4.28 -45.20 19.32
C VAL A 146 5.33 -46.07 18.60
N ALA A 147 6.12 -45.51 17.69
CA ALA A 147 7.18 -46.25 16.98
C ALA A 147 8.44 -46.55 17.83
N ALA A 148 8.56 -46.00 19.05
CA ALA A 148 9.75 -46.13 19.90
C ALA A 148 9.69 -47.28 20.92
N ALA A 149 8.63 -48.09 20.94
CA ALA A 149 8.45 -49.17 21.92
C ALA A 149 8.10 -50.52 21.25
N LEU A 150 9.08 -51.14 20.59
CA LEU A 150 9.06 -52.59 20.33
C LEU A 150 10.07 -53.28 21.26
N PRO A 151 9.65 -54.26 22.09
CA PRO A 151 10.56 -55.08 22.87
C PRO A 151 11.15 -56.20 22.02
N ALA A 152 12.45 -56.45 22.17
CA ALA A 152 13.19 -57.52 21.50
C ALA A 152 12.84 -58.92 22.06
N PRO A 153 12.87 -59.97 21.21
CA PRO A 153 13.20 -61.32 21.70
C PRO A 153 14.23 -62.07 20.84
N ALA A 154 15.05 -62.88 21.51
CA ALA A 154 15.97 -63.89 20.95
C ALA A 154 15.49 -65.32 21.38
N PRO A 155 16.10 -66.45 20.95
CA PRO A 155 15.62 -67.17 19.77
C PRO A 155 15.40 -68.70 19.96
N LEU A 156 14.80 -69.34 18.93
CA LEU A 156 14.83 -70.77 18.52
C LEU A 156 14.09 -71.85 19.36
N SER A 157 12.96 -72.34 18.81
CA SER A 157 12.61 -73.78 18.77
C SER A 157 11.52 -74.06 17.72
N GLU A 158 11.89 -74.78 16.66
CA GLU A 158 11.05 -75.48 15.68
C GLU A 158 10.98 -76.99 16.04
N PRO A 159 10.18 -77.88 15.37
CA PRO A 159 9.20 -77.67 14.28
C PRO A 159 7.85 -78.42 14.47
N ALA A 160 6.77 -77.91 13.88
CA ALA A 160 5.71 -78.77 13.35
C ALA A 160 4.90 -78.02 12.29
N ALA A 161 4.89 -78.59 11.09
CA ALA A 161 4.34 -78.06 9.85
C ALA A 161 2.82 -77.80 9.89
N VAL A 162 2.39 -76.70 9.28
CA VAL A 162 1.51 -76.61 8.09
C VAL A 162 1.57 -75.16 7.58
N ALA A 163 2.01 -74.98 6.33
CA ALA A 163 1.95 -73.74 5.54
C ALA A 163 0.74 -73.83 4.57
N PRO A 164 0.24 -72.74 3.94
CA PRO A 164 0.91 -71.45 3.71
C PRO A 164 0.09 -70.17 4.02
N GLU A 165 0.86 -69.14 4.39
CA GLU A 165 0.60 -67.69 4.39
C GLU A 165 0.32 -67.15 2.95
N PRO A 166 -0.38 -66.00 2.77
CA PRO A 166 0.21 -64.71 3.13
C PRO A 166 -0.73 -63.59 3.66
N ASP A 167 -0.12 -62.72 4.46
CA ASP A 167 -0.19 -61.24 4.42
C ASP A 167 -1.02 -60.51 5.52
N PRO A 168 -0.35 -59.70 6.38
CA PRO A 168 -1.00 -58.80 7.32
C PRO A 168 -1.50 -57.54 6.63
N GLY A 169 -2.78 -57.56 6.24
CA GLY A 169 -3.51 -56.38 5.78
C GLY A 169 -3.65 -55.31 6.87
N ASP A 170 -2.82 -54.30 6.73
CA ASP A 170 -3.03 -52.87 7.00
C ASP A 170 -4.29 -52.42 7.77
N SER A 171 -4.02 -51.70 8.85
CA SER A 171 -4.65 -50.45 9.29
C SER A 171 -5.97 -50.01 8.60
N PRO A 172 -7.08 -49.82 9.34
CA PRO A 172 -8.09 -48.87 8.92
C PRO A 172 -7.67 -47.47 9.40
N LEU A 173 -6.59 -46.93 8.84
CA LEU A 173 -6.46 -45.48 8.74
C LEU A 173 -7.56 -45.06 7.76
N GLY A 174 -8.57 -44.35 8.26
CA GLY A 174 -9.64 -43.80 7.44
C GLY A 174 -9.08 -43.07 6.20
N PRO A 175 -9.84 -43.03 5.09
CA PRO A 175 -9.32 -42.54 3.82
C PRO A 175 -8.70 -41.16 4.02
N ALA A 176 -7.37 -41.09 3.89
CA ALA A 176 -6.68 -39.83 3.75
C ALA A 176 -7.39 -39.06 2.63
N PRO A 177 -7.71 -37.76 2.82
CA PRO A 177 -8.37 -36.99 1.78
C PRO A 177 -7.51 -37.10 0.52
N ASP A 178 -8.10 -37.61 -0.57
CA ASP A 178 -7.43 -37.78 -1.87
C ASP A 178 -6.69 -36.49 -2.19
N SER A 179 -5.37 -36.50 -2.03
CA SER A 179 -4.50 -35.35 -2.24
C SER A 179 -4.66 -34.80 -3.66
N ALA A 180 -5.00 -35.68 -4.60
CA ALA A 180 -5.38 -35.37 -5.97
C ALA A 180 -6.68 -34.55 -6.09
N LEU A 181 -7.72 -34.86 -5.31
CA LEU A 181 -8.98 -34.10 -5.28
C LEU A 181 -8.81 -32.74 -4.60
N LEU A 182 -8.01 -32.68 -3.54
CA LEU A 182 -7.66 -31.43 -2.87
C LEU A 182 -6.84 -30.53 -3.80
N ALA A 183 -5.88 -31.09 -4.53
CA ALA A 183 -5.12 -30.37 -5.55
C ALA A 183 -6.02 -29.81 -6.66
N LEU A 184 -6.95 -30.60 -7.18
CA LEU A 184 -7.89 -30.17 -8.22
C LEU A 184 -8.82 -29.04 -7.74
N ARG A 185 -9.27 -29.11 -6.47
CA ARG A 185 -10.06 -28.04 -5.85
C ARG A 185 -9.25 -26.76 -5.66
N LEU A 186 -7.97 -26.86 -5.31
CA LEU A 186 -7.07 -25.71 -5.19
C LEU A 186 -6.76 -25.09 -6.55
N GLU A 187 -6.55 -25.90 -7.59
CA GLU A 187 -6.35 -25.42 -8.96
C GLU A 187 -7.55 -24.60 -9.45
N LEU A 188 -8.78 -25.13 -9.30
CA LEU A 188 -10.00 -24.39 -9.63
C LEU A 188 -10.15 -23.09 -8.82
N ALA A 189 -9.79 -23.10 -7.54
CA ALA A 189 -9.83 -21.91 -6.71
C ALA A 189 -8.80 -20.86 -7.16
N VAL A 190 -7.59 -21.28 -7.56
CA VAL A 190 -6.53 -20.41 -8.09
C VAL A 190 -6.95 -19.78 -9.41
N GLU A 191 -7.52 -20.56 -10.33
CA GLU A 191 -8.04 -20.04 -11.60
C GLU A 191 -9.13 -18.99 -11.41
N GLN A 192 -10.04 -19.20 -10.45
CA GLN A 192 -11.07 -18.20 -10.11
C GLN A 192 -10.47 -16.92 -9.54
N GLN A 193 -9.41 -17.02 -8.72
CA GLN A 193 -8.72 -15.84 -8.20
C GLN A 193 -7.94 -15.10 -9.30
N LEU A 194 -7.31 -15.82 -10.25
CA LEU A 194 -6.63 -15.20 -11.39
C LEU A 194 -7.60 -14.37 -12.24
N ARG A 195 -8.76 -14.92 -12.60
CA ARG A 195 -9.80 -14.17 -13.33
C ARG A 195 -10.27 -12.94 -12.57
N LYS A 196 -10.39 -13.03 -11.26
CA LYS A 196 -10.78 -11.89 -10.41
C LYS A 196 -9.70 -10.79 -10.40
N VAL A 197 -8.42 -11.16 -10.34
CA VAL A 197 -7.31 -10.21 -10.41
C VAL A 197 -7.25 -9.54 -11.79
N GLU A 198 -7.51 -10.28 -12.86
CA GLU A 198 -7.58 -9.73 -14.23
C GLU A 198 -8.69 -8.67 -14.37
N THR A 199 -9.90 -8.95 -13.88
CA THR A 199 -11.00 -7.95 -13.90
C THR A 199 -10.68 -6.69 -13.11
N LEU A 200 -10.05 -6.83 -11.94
CA LEU A 200 -9.63 -5.67 -11.13
C LEU A 200 -8.51 -4.87 -11.80
N HIS A 201 -7.65 -5.54 -12.59
CA HIS A 201 -6.59 -4.90 -13.34
C HIS A 201 -7.13 -4.06 -14.51
N GLU A 202 -8.18 -4.53 -15.20
CA GLU A 202 -8.86 -3.74 -16.25
C GLU A 202 -9.41 -2.42 -15.70
N ASP A 203 -10.06 -2.45 -14.53
CA ASP A 203 -10.63 -1.27 -13.86
C ASP A 203 -9.55 -0.29 -13.34
N ALA A 204 -8.40 -0.81 -12.91
CA ALA A 204 -7.28 -0.06 -12.34
C ALA A 204 -6.47 0.76 -13.35
N THR A 205 -6.41 0.31 -14.61
CA THR A 205 -5.57 0.94 -15.64
C THR A 205 -5.93 2.39 -15.96
N LEU A 206 -7.07 2.90 -15.46
CA LEU A 206 -7.56 4.27 -15.65
C LEU A 206 -7.16 5.26 -14.54
N GLY A 207 -6.54 4.81 -13.43
CA GLY A 207 -6.20 5.65 -12.28
C GLY A 207 -4.70 5.72 -11.98
N GLY A 208 -4.18 6.90 -11.61
CA GLY A 208 -2.75 7.19 -11.37
C GLY A 208 -2.05 6.46 -10.21
N SER A 209 -2.51 5.27 -9.77
CA SER A 209 -1.91 4.44 -8.73
C SER A 209 -1.23 3.16 -9.26
N ARG A 210 -0.78 3.18 -10.52
CA ARG A 210 -0.20 2.04 -11.25
C ARG A 210 0.94 1.30 -10.52
N ALA A 211 1.78 1.99 -9.75
CA ALA A 211 2.92 1.38 -9.07
C ALA A 211 2.54 0.56 -7.82
N ALA A 212 1.70 1.10 -6.96
CA ALA A 212 1.24 0.41 -5.74
C ALA A 212 0.28 -0.74 -6.06
N GLU A 213 -0.38 -0.66 -7.21
CA GLU A 213 -1.25 -1.70 -7.76
C GLU A 213 -0.44 -2.84 -8.39
N ALA A 214 0.55 -2.49 -9.23
CA ALA A 214 1.49 -3.46 -9.79
C ALA A 214 2.23 -4.25 -8.69
N GLU A 215 2.61 -3.59 -7.60
CA GLU A 215 3.23 -4.25 -6.46
C GLU A 215 2.27 -5.24 -5.75
N ARG A 216 1.01 -4.84 -5.54
CA ARG A 216 -0.02 -5.73 -4.97
C ARG A 216 -0.29 -6.94 -5.87
N ILE A 217 -0.35 -6.73 -7.18
CA ILE A 217 -0.52 -7.78 -8.17
C ILE A 217 0.67 -8.73 -8.16
N ALA A 218 1.90 -8.21 -8.17
CA ALA A 218 3.12 -9.02 -8.12
C ALA A 218 3.19 -9.90 -6.86
N ARG A 219 2.85 -9.36 -5.68
CA ARG A 219 2.79 -10.16 -4.44
C ARG A 219 1.72 -11.25 -4.51
N THR A 220 0.57 -10.94 -5.10
CA THR A 220 -0.53 -11.91 -5.25
C THR A 220 -0.13 -13.04 -6.19
N LEU A 221 0.50 -12.71 -7.33
CA LEU A 221 1.02 -13.71 -8.27
C LEU A 221 2.11 -14.58 -7.64
N ALA A 222 3.03 -13.99 -6.87
CA ALA A 222 4.07 -14.75 -6.17
C ALA A 222 3.49 -15.72 -5.13
N ALA A 223 2.44 -15.30 -4.41
CA ALA A 223 1.75 -16.19 -3.47
C ALA A 223 1.04 -17.34 -4.20
N LEU A 224 0.38 -17.05 -5.33
CA LEU A 224 -0.32 -18.06 -6.13
C LEU A 224 0.64 -19.08 -6.76
N THR A 225 1.75 -18.63 -7.33
CA THR A 225 2.78 -19.54 -7.88
C THR A 225 3.41 -20.39 -6.78
N GLN A 226 3.66 -19.82 -5.60
CA GLN A 226 4.14 -20.58 -4.45
C GLN A 226 3.13 -21.63 -3.98
N THR A 227 1.82 -21.33 -4.02
CA THR A 227 0.78 -22.34 -3.73
C THR A 227 0.72 -23.43 -4.79
N LEU A 228 0.84 -23.09 -6.09
CA LEU A 228 0.87 -24.08 -7.17
C LEU A 228 2.11 -24.98 -7.07
N PHE A 229 3.27 -24.42 -6.73
CA PHE A 229 4.49 -25.19 -6.49
C PHE A 229 4.31 -26.18 -5.34
N LYS A 230 3.72 -25.74 -4.22
CA LYS A 230 3.39 -26.62 -3.08
C LYS A 230 2.38 -27.69 -3.45
N VAL A 231 1.35 -27.38 -4.25
CA VAL A 231 0.38 -28.36 -4.74
C VAL A 231 1.04 -29.40 -5.64
N ARG A 232 1.96 -28.98 -6.52
CA ARG A 232 2.74 -29.89 -7.36
C ARG A 232 3.66 -30.79 -6.52
N GLN A 233 4.29 -30.24 -5.49
CA GLN A 233 5.12 -30.97 -4.53
C GLN A 233 4.32 -32.01 -3.72
N LEU A 234 3.04 -31.74 -3.45
CA LEU A 234 2.13 -32.68 -2.79
C LEU A 234 1.63 -33.80 -3.73
N ARG A 235 1.68 -33.61 -5.06
CA ARG A 235 1.29 -34.63 -6.05
C ARG A 235 2.43 -35.61 -6.38
N ASP A 236 3.69 -35.17 -6.36
CA ASP A 236 4.87 -35.98 -6.65
C ASP A 236 5.97 -35.78 -5.59
N PRO A 237 5.85 -36.37 -4.38
CA PRO A 237 6.85 -36.21 -3.32
C PRO A 237 8.21 -36.81 -3.68
N GLU A 238 8.25 -37.88 -4.48
CA GLU A 238 9.51 -38.53 -4.92
C GLU A 238 10.30 -37.70 -5.94
N ARG A 239 9.62 -36.88 -6.75
CA ARG A 239 10.25 -36.00 -7.74
C ARG A 239 10.76 -34.70 -7.13
N ALA A 240 10.17 -34.26 -6.02
CA ALA A 240 10.58 -33.06 -5.31
C ALA A 240 11.89 -33.24 -4.51
N LEU A 241 12.20 -34.47 -4.08
CA LEU A 241 13.45 -34.81 -3.41
C LEU A 241 14.63 -34.94 -4.40
N THR A 242 14.37 -35.37 -5.64
CA THR A 242 15.38 -35.46 -6.70
C THR A 242 15.61 -34.12 -7.42
N ALA A 243 14.57 -33.31 -7.62
CA ALA A 243 14.69 -32.01 -8.28
C ALA A 243 15.46 -30.95 -7.45
N ALA A 244 15.49 -31.06 -6.12
CA ALA A 244 16.20 -30.10 -5.27
C ALA A 244 17.74 -30.20 -5.38
N ASP A 245 18.28 -31.36 -5.76
CA ASP A 245 19.71 -31.57 -6.01
C ASP A 245 20.11 -31.29 -7.48
N ASP A 246 19.18 -31.39 -8.42
CA ASP A 246 19.40 -31.17 -9.86
C ASP A 246 19.16 -29.70 -10.31
N GLU A 247 18.69 -28.82 -9.42
CA GLU A 247 18.41 -27.40 -9.72
C GLU A 247 19.61 -26.47 -9.47
N MET A 248 20.80 -27.03 -9.27
CA MET A 248 22.04 -26.26 -9.28
C MET A 248 22.60 -26.24 -10.71
N PRO A 249 22.61 -25.10 -11.41
CA PRO A 249 23.16 -25.03 -12.76
C PRO A 249 24.61 -25.49 -12.70
N ALA A 250 24.98 -26.42 -13.59
CA ALA A 250 26.32 -27.01 -13.65
C ALA A 250 27.45 -25.97 -13.73
N ASP A 251 27.11 -24.72 -14.05
CA ASP A 251 28.05 -23.63 -14.18
C ASP A 251 27.51 -22.33 -13.56
N ALA A 252 27.61 -22.22 -12.24
CA ALA A 252 27.19 -21.05 -11.47
C ALA A 252 27.92 -19.76 -11.91
N GLU A 253 29.13 -19.86 -12.46
CA GLU A 253 29.89 -18.73 -12.98
C GLU A 253 29.31 -18.18 -14.29
N LEU A 254 28.72 -19.03 -15.13
CA LEU A 254 28.02 -18.62 -16.36
C LEU A 254 26.75 -17.81 -16.03
N PHE A 255 26.02 -18.24 -14.99
CA PHE A 255 24.88 -17.48 -14.50
C PHE A 255 25.28 -16.14 -13.89
N ARG A 256 26.37 -16.10 -13.10
CA ARG A 256 26.91 -14.85 -12.52
C ARG A 256 27.33 -13.86 -13.60
N SER A 257 27.99 -14.34 -14.64
CA SER A 257 28.46 -13.50 -15.75
C SER A 257 27.32 -13.01 -16.64
N GLU A 258 26.30 -13.83 -16.93
CA GLU A 258 25.08 -13.36 -17.60
C GLU A 258 24.31 -12.32 -16.78
N LEU A 259 24.17 -12.56 -15.47
CA LEU A 259 23.47 -11.64 -14.58
C LEU A 259 24.20 -10.29 -14.50
N ALA A 260 25.52 -10.30 -14.37
CA ALA A 260 26.34 -9.09 -14.36
C ALA A 260 26.16 -8.30 -15.67
N ARG A 261 26.23 -8.97 -16.83
CA ARG A 261 26.02 -8.34 -18.15
C ARG A 261 24.63 -7.69 -18.26
N ARG A 262 23.59 -8.33 -17.72
CA ARG A 262 22.20 -7.83 -17.78
C ARG A 262 21.99 -6.63 -16.86
N ILE A 263 22.60 -6.63 -15.67
CA ILE A 263 22.61 -5.49 -14.76
C ILE A 263 23.36 -4.30 -15.38
N GLU A 264 24.51 -4.54 -15.99
CA GLU A 264 25.27 -3.48 -16.69
C GLU A 264 24.48 -2.87 -17.85
N ALA A 265 23.78 -3.68 -18.65
CA ALA A 265 22.92 -3.18 -19.71
C ALA A 265 21.76 -2.33 -19.16
N PHE A 266 21.16 -2.74 -18.05
CA PHE A 266 20.07 -2.01 -17.40
C PHE A 266 20.55 -0.68 -16.79
N VAL A 267 21.73 -0.67 -16.15
CA VAL A 267 22.33 0.54 -15.58
C VAL A 267 22.71 1.52 -16.69
N ARG A 268 23.33 1.04 -17.77
CA ARG A 268 23.71 1.87 -18.92
C ARG A 268 22.47 2.47 -19.62
N GLY A 269 21.42 1.67 -19.83
CA GLY A 269 20.16 2.16 -20.40
C GLY A 269 19.38 3.14 -19.51
N ARG A 270 19.63 3.17 -18.20
CA ARG A 270 19.04 4.15 -17.27
C ARG A 270 19.67 5.54 -17.42
N ASP A 271 20.94 5.61 -17.80
CA ASP A 271 21.65 6.87 -18.01
C ASP A 271 21.34 7.50 -19.37
N ASP A 272 21.06 6.69 -20.39
CA ASP A 272 20.66 7.15 -21.74
C ASP A 272 19.27 7.83 -21.77
N GLY A 273 18.39 7.52 -20.81
CA GLY A 273 17.05 8.12 -20.70
C GLY A 273 17.00 9.53 -20.11
N ARG A 274 18.13 10.08 -19.64
CA ARG A 274 18.15 11.35 -18.88
C ARG A 274 18.71 12.57 -19.64
N LEU A 275 19.12 12.42 -20.91
CA LEU A 275 19.78 13.49 -21.70
C LEU A 275 19.17 13.79 -23.09
N SER A 276 17.90 13.45 -23.36
CA SER A 276 17.20 13.88 -24.61
C SER A 276 16.06 14.88 -24.39
N ALA A 277 16.17 15.73 -23.37
CA ALA A 277 15.27 16.87 -23.18
C ALA A 277 16.10 18.16 -23.05
N GLY A 278 16.52 18.73 -24.18
CA GLY A 278 17.08 20.07 -24.20
C GLY A 278 17.89 20.39 -25.44
N VAL A 279 17.42 21.39 -26.18
CA VAL A 279 18.14 22.20 -27.17
C VAL A 279 18.10 21.66 -28.61
N GLN A 280 16.97 21.90 -29.26
CA GLN A 280 16.93 22.18 -30.70
C GLN A 280 16.96 23.72 -30.83
N PRO A 281 18.07 24.35 -31.25
CA PRO A 281 18.10 25.78 -31.51
C PRO A 281 17.38 26.06 -32.82
N ALA A 282 16.42 26.98 -32.74
CA ALA A 282 15.64 27.47 -33.86
C ALA A 282 16.56 28.05 -34.95
N ASP A 283 16.36 27.52 -36.15
CA ASP A 283 16.81 28.01 -37.44
C ASP A 283 16.40 29.48 -37.59
N ALA A 284 17.38 30.38 -37.52
CA ALA A 284 17.21 31.80 -37.79
C ALA A 284 17.37 32.01 -39.29
N GLY A 285 16.23 32.24 -39.95
CA GLY A 285 16.14 32.55 -41.36
C GLY A 285 17.04 33.71 -41.78
N ASP A 286 17.91 33.38 -42.71
CA ASP A 286 18.62 34.27 -43.62
C ASP A 286 17.61 35.09 -44.43
N ALA A 287 17.64 36.41 -44.27
CA ALA A 287 16.86 37.36 -45.06
C ALA A 287 17.81 38.40 -45.65
N GLY A 288 18.14 38.21 -46.92
CA GLY A 288 18.84 39.18 -47.76
C GLY A 288 18.27 39.17 -49.18
N ALA A 289 17.34 40.09 -49.47
CA ALA A 289 17.07 40.74 -50.75
C ALA A 289 15.93 41.76 -50.60
#